data_AF-A0A3L7XFR6-F1
#
_entry.id   AF-A0A3L7XFR6-F1
#
_cell.length_a   1.000
_cell.length_b   1.000
_cell.length_c   1.000
_cell.angle_alpha   90.00
_cell.angle_beta   90.00
_cell.angle_gamma   90.00
#
_symmetry.space_group_name_H-M   'P 1'
#
loop_
_entity.id
_entity.type
_entity.pdbx_description
1 polymer ?
#
loop_
_entity_poly.entity_id
_entity_poly.type
_entity_poly.pdbx_seq_one_letter_code
_entity_poly.pdbx_strand_id
1 'polypeptide(L)' 'MVKQIPVPNALNKPFWDALNEHKLVLQNCKGCNKLQYPPAESCRL' A
#
# COMPACT_ATOMS: atom_id res chain seq x y z
N MET A 1 6.14 24.97 -7.35
CA MET A 1 6.18 23.54 -7.70
C MET A 1 4.86 22.92 -7.28
N VAL A 2 4.10 22.33 -8.22
CA VAL A 2 2.86 21.62 -7.87
C VAL A 2 3.24 20.36 -7.09
N LYS A 3 2.67 20.16 -5.89
CA LYS A 3 2.85 18.93 -5.13
C LYS A 3 2.12 17.84 -5.92
N GLN A 4 2.85 16.95 -6.57
CA GLN A 4 2.25 15.81 -7.24
C GLN A 4 1.65 14.90 -6.17
N ILE A 5 0.33 14.87 -6.11
CA ILE A 5 -0.38 13.92 -5.27
C ILE A 5 -0.33 12.57 -5.99
N PRO A 6 0.14 11.49 -5.34
CA PRO A 6 0.13 10.17 -5.95
C PRO A 6 -1.32 9.78 -6.27
N VAL A 7 -1.61 9.51 -7.54
CA VAL A 7 -2.93 9.00 -7.94
C VAL A 7 -3.03 7.54 -7.51
N PRO A 8 -4.00 7.16 -6.66
CA PRO A 8 -4.16 5.78 -6.26
C PRO A 8 -4.53 4.89 -7.46
N ASN A 9 -3.81 3.78 -7.62
CA ASN A 9 -4.18 2.66 -8.49
C ASN A 9 -4.86 1.56 -7.64
N ALA A 10 -5.38 0.51 -8.29
CA ALA A 10 -6.10 -0.56 -7.58
C ALA A 10 -5.26 -1.24 -6.48
N LEU A 11 -3.93 -1.29 -6.63
CA LEU A 11 -3.02 -1.93 -5.68
C LEU A 11 -2.78 -1.07 -4.42
N ASN A 12 -2.57 0.23 -4.58
CA ASN A 12 -2.25 1.13 -3.47
C ASN A 12 -3.48 1.86 -2.90
N LYS A 13 -4.64 1.83 -3.58
CA LYS A 13 -5.89 2.42 -3.07
C LYS A 13 -6.22 1.95 -1.66
N PRO A 14 -6.16 0.65 -1.31
CA PRO A 14 -6.48 0.21 0.06
C PRO A 14 -5.57 0.81 1.12
N PHE A 15 -4.29 1.05 0.78
CA PHE A 15 -3.35 1.71 1.68
C PHE A 15 -3.74 3.18 1.91
N TRP A 16 -4.02 3.92 0.84
CA TRP A 16 -4.44 5.33 0.94
C TRP A 16 -5.79 5.50 1.62
N ASP A 17 -6.73 4.60 1.37
CA ASP A 17 -8.07 4.58 2.00
C ASP A 17 -7.95 4.44 3.52
N ALA A 18 -7.16 3.48 3.99
CA ALA A 18 -6.90 3.29 5.40
C ALA A 18 -6.19 4.48 6.05
N LEU A 19 -5.25 5.13 5.34
CA LEU A 19 -4.60 6.34 5.86
C LEU A 19 -5.59 7.50 6.05
N ASN A 20 -6.57 7.65 5.15
CA ASN A 20 -7.65 8.63 5.32
C ASN A 20 -8.53 8.31 6.54
N GLU A 21 -8.63 7.04 6.93
CA GLU A 21 -9.30 6.60 8.16
C GLU A 21 -8.39 6.63 9.41
N HIS A 22 -7.18 7.21 9.32
CA HIS A 22 -6.16 7.19 10.37
C HIS A 22 -5.71 5.78 10.79
N LYS A 23 -5.77 4.82 9.87
CA LYS A 23 -5.33 3.43 10.06
C LYS A 23 -4.06 3.16 9.26
N LEU A 24 -3.05 2.58 9.90
CA LEU A 24 -1.87 2.07 9.20
C LEU A 24 -2.12 0.60 8.81
N VAL A 25 -2.29 0.35 7.51
CA VAL A 25 -2.40 -1.01 6.96
C VAL A 25 -1.19 -1.31 6.08
N LEU A 26 -0.69 -2.53 6.13
CA LEU A 26 0.40 -3.00 5.27
C LEU A 26 -0.05 -4.25 4.51
N GLN A 27 0.44 -4.41 3.27
CA GLN A 27 0.16 -5.60 2.49
C GLN A 27 0.88 -6.80 3.14
N ASN A 28 0.13 -7.81 3.56
CA ASN A 28 0.70 -9.07 4.04
C ASN A 28 0.76 -10.10 2.90
N CYS A 29 1.95 -10.65 2.63
CA CYS A 29 2.08 -11.77 1.71
C CYS A 29 1.59 -13.07 2.38
N LYS A 30 0.58 -13.73 1.80
CA LYS A 30 0.03 -14.99 2.34
C LYS A 30 0.96 -16.20 2.26
N GLY A 31 2.01 -16.16 1.42
CA GLY A 31 2.95 -17.27 1.26
C GLY A 31 4.06 -17.29 2.32
N CYS A 32 4.55 -16.12 2.72
CA CYS A 32 5.69 -15.96 3.62
C CYS A 32 5.39 -15.12 4.87
N ASN A 33 4.16 -14.62 5.00
CA ASN A 33 3.68 -13.75 6.07
C ASN A 33 4.49 -12.45 6.26
N LYS A 34 5.19 -11.99 5.21
CA LYS A 34 5.95 -10.74 5.27
C LYS A 34 5.05 -9.54 4.97
N LEU A 35 5.17 -8.51 5.82
CA LEU A 35 4.56 -7.21 5.61
C LEU A 35 5.38 -6.41 4.57
N GLN A 36 4.70 -5.86 3.57
CA GLN A 36 5.32 -5.15 2.46
C GLN A 36 4.91 -3.68 2.46
N TYR A 37 5.91 -2.81 2.34
CA TYR A 37 5.77 -1.38 2.15
C TYR A 37 6.85 -0.87 1.18
N PRO A 38 6.51 -0.16 0.10
CA PRO A 38 5.17 0.07 -0.45
C PRO A 38 4.49 -1.23 -0.92
N PRO A 39 3.14 -1.27 -1.07
CA PRO A 39 2.44 -2.41 -1.67
C PRO A 39 3.03 -2.79 -3.04
N ALA A 40 3.10 -4.08 -3.33
CA ALA A 40 3.64 -4.63 -4.58
C ALA A 40 2.67 -5.66 -5.16
N GLU A 41 2.64 -5.80 -6.49
CA GLU A 41 1.82 -6.83 -7.14
C GLU A 41 2.25 -8.24 -6.75
N SER A 42 3.56 -8.42 -6.56
CA SER A 42 4.19 -9.68 -6.16
C SER A 42 5.00 -9.51 -4.87
N CYS A 43 5.21 -10.62 -4.16
CA CYS A 43 6.06 -10.62 -2.97
C CYS A 43 7.51 -10.25 -3.33
N ARG A 44 8.11 -9.32 -2.58
CA ARG A 44 9.52 -8.91 -2.73
C ARG A 44 10.50 -9.74 -1.90
N LEU A 45 10.17 -11.01 -1.64
CA LEU A 45 11.08 -11.92 -0.96
C LEU A 45 11.99 -12.62 -1.95
#